data_AF-A0A5E4HLI2-F1
#
_entry.id   AF-A0A5E4HLI2-F1
#
_cell.length_a   1.000
_cell.length_b   1.000
_cell.length_c   1.000
_cell.angle_alpha   90.00
_cell.angle_beta   90.00
_cell.angle_gamma   90.00
#
_symmetry.space_group_name_H-M   'P 1'
#
loop_
_entity.id
_entity.type
_entity.pdbx_description
1 polymer ?
#
loop_
_entity_poly.entity_id
_entity_poly.type
_entity_poly.pdbx_seq_one_letter_code
_entity_poly.pdbx_strand_id
1 'polypeptide(L)'
;MLAQLFSFLLLISLICLVAGLIKPSIFKRFIKRDLTRKQVGAIFGIAFVVCFIAVGATAPETTPKPQAEHAEQVKTISQTTPKTEIKTIDYQIIKRWQIPNGGEGKVVLIPKDYVNDADMTAIGQKLKKDTAKDRNAVIEVFSDRQAALLRDKVFNNTATGEETDLYDKNYVGSYTRNINTGYNKFEIFFDGVMGTNNKTITY
;
A
#
# COMPACT_ATOMS: atom_id res chain seq x y z
N MET A 1 23.08 -9.95 14.09
CA MET A 1 24.09 -9.36 14.98
C MET A 1 24.40 -7.90 14.63
N LEU A 2 24.76 -7.57 13.37
CA LEU A 2 25.10 -6.18 12.98
C LEU A 2 23.92 -5.18 13.13
N ALA A 3 22.72 -5.55 12.66
CA ALA A 3 21.52 -4.72 12.83
C ALA A 3 21.18 -4.48 14.31
N GLN A 4 21.34 -5.49 15.17
CA GLN A 4 21.10 -5.37 16.61
C GLN A 4 22.07 -4.37 17.28
N LEU A 5 23.33 -4.36 16.86
CA LEU A 5 24.32 -3.38 17.34
C LEU A 5 23.89 -1.95 16.95
N PHE A 6 23.49 -1.73 15.69
CA PHE A 6 23.05 -0.40 15.25
C PHE A 6 21.74 0.04 15.91
N SER A 7 20.78 -0.87 16.12
CA SER A 7 19.57 -0.56 16.89
C SER A 7 19.88 -0.17 18.34
N PHE A 8 20.84 -0.84 18.99
CA PHE A 8 21.27 -0.48 20.34
C PHE A 8 21.99 0.89 20.38
N LEU A 9 22.88 1.15 19.41
CA LEU A 9 23.55 2.45 19.27
C LEU A 9 22.56 3.59 19.00
N LEU A 10 21.53 3.34 18.18
CA LEU A 10 20.46 4.28 17.90
C LEU A 10 19.70 4.65 19.18
N LEU A 11 19.38 3.66 20.02
CA LEU A 11 18.70 3.87 21.30
C LEU A 11 19.56 4.67 22.28
N ILE A 12 20.84 4.33 22.43
CA ILE A 12 21.77 5.10 23.28
C ILE A 12 21.90 6.53 22.77
N SER A 13 22.05 6.72 21.45
CA SER A 13 22.15 8.04 20.83
C SER A 13 20.92 8.90 21.16
N LEU A 14 19.72 8.32 21.09
CA LEU A 14 18.47 8.99 21.45
C LEU A 14 18.43 9.39 22.93
N ILE A 15 18.81 8.48 23.85
CA ILE A 15 18.86 8.78 25.29
C ILE A 15 19.87 9.90 25.58
N CYS A 16 21.07 9.82 24.98
CA CYS A 16 22.10 10.85 25.12
C CYS A 16 21.65 12.20 24.56
N LEU A 17 20.95 12.20 23.43
CA LEU A 17 20.38 13.40 22.82
C LEU A 17 19.38 14.07 23.77
N VAL A 18 18.41 13.32 24.31
CA VAL A 18 17.40 13.85 25.24
C VAL A 18 18.05 14.35 26.53
N ALA A 19 18.88 13.54 27.18
CA ALA A 19 19.56 13.91 28.42
C ALA A 19 20.46 15.15 28.23
N GLY A 20 21.13 15.23 27.07
CA GLY A 20 22.04 16.32 26.74
C GLY A 20 21.36 17.63 26.36
N LEU A 21 20.16 17.57 25.78
CA LEU A 21 19.34 18.76 25.54
C LEU A 21 18.78 19.32 26.85
N ILE A 22 18.36 18.45 27.78
CA ILE A 22 17.86 18.85 29.11
C ILE A 22 19.00 19.47 29.94
N LYS A 23 20.13 18.75 30.07
CA LYS A 23 21.25 19.16 30.93
C LYS A 23 22.61 18.81 30.29
N PRO A 24 23.18 19.70 29.46
CA PRO A 24 24.44 19.41 28.75
C PRO A 24 25.63 19.20 29.72
N SER A 25 25.55 19.71 30.95
CA SER A 25 26.58 19.53 31.98
C SER A 25 26.89 18.08 32.34
N ILE A 26 25.96 17.15 32.08
CA ILE A 26 26.19 15.70 32.29
C ILE A 26 27.38 15.21 31.46
N PHE A 27 27.58 15.78 30.27
CA PHE A 27 28.65 15.38 29.36
C PHE A 27 30.01 15.99 29.68
N LYS A 28 30.11 16.97 30.60
CA LYS A 28 31.40 17.56 31.01
C LYS A 28 32.34 16.53 31.65
N ARG A 29 31.79 15.47 32.25
CA ARG A 29 32.57 14.38 32.85
C ARG A 29 33.26 13.52 31.78
N PHE A 30 32.67 13.41 30.59
CA PHE A 30 33.17 12.58 29.50
C PHE A 30 33.95 13.38 28.46
N ILE A 31 33.53 14.63 28.24
CA ILE A 31 34.13 15.55 27.29
C ILE A 31 34.65 16.72 28.09
N LYS A 32 35.98 16.87 28.19
CA LYS A 32 36.67 17.94 28.95
C LYS A 32 36.49 19.35 28.34
N ARG A 33 35.38 19.60 27.65
CA ARG A 33 35.02 20.84 26.98
C ARG A 33 33.60 21.22 27.37
N ASP A 34 33.36 22.51 27.54
CA ASP A 34 32.01 23.02 27.72
C ASP A 34 31.22 22.88 26.42
N LEU A 35 30.24 21.98 26.44
CA LEU A 35 29.31 21.79 25.33
C LEU A 35 28.04 22.61 25.58
N THR A 36 27.72 23.46 24.61
CA THR A 36 26.43 24.15 24.56
C THR A 36 25.33 23.17 24.12
N ARG A 37 24.07 23.44 24.49
CA ARG A 37 22.92 22.61 24.06
C ARG A 37 22.85 22.43 22.54
N LYS A 38 23.22 23.46 21.77
CA LYS A 38 23.27 23.43 20.30
C LYS A 38 24.31 22.44 19.79
N GLN A 39 25.50 22.42 20.38
CA GLN A 39 26.56 21.48 20.00
C GLN A 39 26.19 20.04 20.35
N VAL A 40 25.60 19.82 21.52
CA VAL A 40 25.09 18.50 21.93
C VAL A 40 24.04 17.99 20.95
N GLY A 41 23.06 18.84 20.60
CA GLY A 41 22.04 18.52 19.60
C GLY A 41 22.63 18.21 18.23
N ALA A 42 23.63 18.97 17.78
CA ALA A 42 24.29 18.71 16.49
C ALA A 42 25.04 17.37 16.49
N ILE A 43 25.86 17.09 17.51
CA ILE A 43 26.68 15.87 17.58
C ILE A 43 25.79 14.63 17.67
N PHE A 44 24.89 14.58 18.66
CA PHE A 44 24.04 13.40 18.85
C PHE A 44 22.93 13.30 17.80
N GLY A 45 22.44 14.41 17.25
CA GLY A 45 21.48 14.41 16.15
C GLY A 45 22.06 13.85 14.86
N ILE A 46 23.28 14.24 14.48
CA ILE A 46 23.97 13.66 13.32
C ILE A 46 24.22 12.17 13.54
N ALA A 47 24.72 11.79 14.72
CA ALA A 47 24.94 10.39 15.06
C ALA A 47 23.65 9.55 14.98
N PHE A 48 22.52 10.11 15.45
CA PHE A 48 21.21 9.47 15.38
C PHE A 48 20.78 9.21 13.92
N VAL A 49 20.88 10.23 13.05
CA VAL A 49 20.52 10.10 11.62
C VAL A 49 21.38 9.05 10.93
N VAL A 50 22.69 9.06 11.15
CA VAL A 50 23.62 8.07 10.56
C VAL A 50 23.26 6.65 11.04
N CYS A 51 23.00 6.46 12.33
CA CYS A 51 22.59 5.16 12.86
C CYS A 51 21.24 4.69 12.28
N PHE A 52 20.28 5.60 12.12
CA PHE A 52 18.96 5.28 11.56
C PHE A 52 19.08 4.75 10.12
N ILE A 53 19.88 5.42 9.30
CA ILE A 53 20.16 4.97 7.93
C ILE A 53 20.87 3.61 7.94
N ALA A 54 21.86 3.42 8.81
CA ALA A 54 22.58 2.15 8.93
C ALA A 54 21.67 0.98 9.35
N VAL A 55 20.71 1.20 10.25
CA VAL A 55 19.70 0.20 10.60
C VAL A 55 18.85 -0.18 9.38
N GLY A 56 18.38 0.81 8.62
CA GLY A 56 17.61 0.56 7.39
C GLY A 56 18.40 -0.21 6.34
N ALA A 57 19.66 0.18 6.11
CA ALA A 57 20.54 -0.47 5.13
C ALA A 57 20.98 -1.88 5.53
N THR A 58 20.94 -2.21 6.83
CA THR A 58 21.32 -3.55 7.35
C THR A 58 20.12 -4.40 7.75
N ALA A 59 18.89 -3.91 7.50
CA ALA A 59 17.70 -4.69 7.70
C ALA A 59 17.73 -5.90 6.75
N PRO A 60 17.44 -7.12 7.24
CA PRO A 60 17.35 -8.27 6.37
C PRO A 60 16.28 -8.01 5.32
N GLU A 61 16.57 -8.31 4.05
CA GLU A 61 15.56 -8.28 3.00
C GLU A 61 14.41 -9.20 3.43
N THR A 62 13.23 -8.64 3.62
CA THR A 62 12.02 -9.43 3.81
C THR A 62 11.69 -10.08 2.48
N THR A 63 12.27 -11.25 2.23
CA THR A 63 11.79 -12.11 1.15
C THR A 63 10.31 -12.36 1.45
N PRO A 64 9.37 -11.96 0.57
CA PRO A 64 7.97 -12.26 0.77
C PRO A 64 7.85 -13.78 0.85
N LYS A 65 7.57 -14.28 2.06
CA LYS A 65 7.44 -15.70 2.31
C LYS A 65 6.32 -16.20 1.39
N PRO A 66 6.57 -17.18 0.50
CA PRO A 66 5.51 -17.80 -0.28
C PRO A 66 4.47 -18.31 0.70
N GLN A 67 3.29 -17.69 0.66
CA GLN A 67 2.16 -18.07 1.48
C GLN A 67 1.75 -19.46 0.98
N ALA A 68 2.12 -20.47 1.76
CA ALA A 68 1.77 -21.86 1.49
C ALA A 68 0.24 -22.00 1.50
N GLU A 69 -0.34 -21.93 0.31
CA GLU A 69 -1.24 -22.93 -0.23
C GLU A 69 -1.95 -23.79 0.82
N HIS A 70 -3.03 -23.23 1.37
CA HIS A 70 -4.12 -24.03 1.93
C HIS A 70 -4.85 -24.69 0.75
N ALA A 71 -4.26 -25.77 0.21
CA ALA A 71 -4.97 -26.72 -0.64
C ALA A 71 -5.82 -27.62 0.27
N GLU A 72 -7.01 -27.16 0.62
CA GLU A 72 -8.05 -28.05 1.14
C GLU A 72 -8.90 -28.54 -0.04
N GLN A 73 -8.90 -29.86 -0.19
CA GLN A 73 -9.57 -30.64 -1.23
C GLN A 73 -11.05 -30.26 -1.40
N VAL A 74 -11.39 -29.70 -2.55
CA VAL A 74 -12.77 -29.78 -3.05
C VAL A 74 -12.88 -30.99 -3.96
N LYS A 75 -13.56 -32.00 -3.42
CA LYS A 75 -13.97 -33.23 -4.07
C LYS A 75 -14.81 -32.92 -5.31
N THR A 76 -14.33 -33.36 -6.46
CA THR A 76 -14.96 -33.23 -7.78
C THR A 76 -16.40 -33.77 -7.77
N ILE A 77 -17.37 -32.85 -7.85
CA ILE A 77 -18.70 -33.16 -8.38
C ILE A 77 -18.72 -32.54 -9.78
N SER A 78 -18.68 -33.39 -10.81
CA SER A 78 -18.98 -32.99 -12.19
C SER A 78 -20.46 -32.63 -12.28
N GLN A 79 -20.78 -31.37 -11.99
CA GLN A 79 -21.99 -30.73 -12.44
C GLN A 79 -21.71 -30.11 -13.80
N THR A 80 -22.48 -30.56 -14.79
CA THR A 80 -22.55 -30.02 -16.14
C THR A 80 -22.87 -28.53 -16.04
N THR A 81 -21.84 -27.69 -16.07
CA THR A 81 -21.98 -26.24 -15.94
C THR A 81 -22.71 -25.73 -17.17
N PRO A 82 -23.86 -25.05 -17.03
CA PRO A 82 -24.42 -24.26 -18.11
C PRO A 82 -23.31 -23.36 -18.63
N LYS A 83 -23.13 -23.33 -19.95
CA LYS A 83 -22.22 -22.39 -20.62
C LYS A 83 -22.74 -20.98 -20.32
N THR A 84 -22.35 -20.44 -19.18
CA THR A 84 -22.71 -19.08 -18.73
C THR A 84 -22.14 -18.14 -19.77
N GLU A 85 -23.04 -17.59 -20.56
CA GLU A 85 -22.74 -16.53 -21.51
C GLU A 85 -22.05 -15.41 -20.72
N ILE A 86 -20.78 -15.17 -21.03
CA ILE A 86 -19.96 -14.21 -20.30
C ILE A 86 -20.55 -12.83 -20.57
N LYS A 87 -21.35 -12.34 -19.63
CA LYS A 87 -21.89 -10.97 -19.66
C LYS A 87 -20.71 -10.02 -19.79
N THR A 88 -20.68 -9.25 -20.88
CA THR A 88 -19.65 -8.22 -21.07
C THR A 88 -19.99 -7.06 -20.15
N ILE A 89 -19.18 -6.86 -19.11
CA ILE A 89 -19.35 -5.77 -18.15
C ILE A 89 -18.57 -4.56 -18.64
N ASP A 90 -19.29 -3.51 -18.99
CA ASP A 90 -18.71 -2.21 -19.31
C ASP A 90 -18.51 -1.36 -18.05
N TYR A 91 -17.40 -0.65 -17.99
CA TYR A 91 -17.08 0.32 -16.94
C TYR A 91 -16.79 1.68 -17.59
N GLN A 92 -17.14 2.75 -16.89
CA GLN A 92 -16.84 4.11 -17.34
C GLN A 92 -15.51 4.58 -16.78
N ILE A 93 -14.64 5.15 -17.61
CA ILE A 93 -13.39 5.75 -17.14
C ILE A 93 -13.65 7.19 -16.71
N ILE A 94 -13.40 7.49 -15.44
CA ILE A 94 -13.63 8.81 -14.83
C ILE A 94 -12.37 9.66 -14.89
N LYS A 95 -11.21 9.05 -14.65
CA LYS A 95 -9.91 9.73 -14.63
C LYS A 95 -8.81 8.84 -15.18
N ARG A 96 -7.80 9.46 -15.79
CA ARG A 96 -6.59 8.83 -16.31
C ARG A 96 -5.37 9.61 -15.82
N TRP A 97 -4.26 8.92 -15.56
CA TRP A 97 -2.96 9.54 -15.31
C TRP A 97 -1.84 8.64 -15.82
N GLN A 98 -0.70 9.23 -16.15
CA GLN A 98 0.49 8.48 -16.58
C GLN A 98 1.27 8.01 -15.36
N ILE A 99 1.74 6.75 -15.40
CA ILE A 99 2.59 6.19 -14.35
C ILE A 99 4.06 6.33 -14.79
N PRO A 100 4.94 6.93 -13.97
CA PRO A 100 6.37 6.98 -14.25
C PRO A 100 6.92 5.58 -14.55
N ASN A 101 7.81 5.48 -15.54
CA ASN A 101 8.36 4.22 -16.06
C ASN A 101 7.40 3.37 -16.90
N GLY A 102 6.25 3.92 -17.31
CA GLY A 102 5.39 3.41 -18.37
C GLY A 102 4.09 2.79 -17.88
N GLY A 103 3.03 2.96 -18.69
CA GLY A 103 1.68 2.50 -18.41
C GLY A 103 0.77 3.60 -17.88
N GLU A 104 -0.40 3.23 -17.38
CA GLU A 104 -1.48 4.18 -17.08
C GLU A 104 -2.20 3.80 -15.79
N GLY A 105 -2.55 4.80 -14.99
CA GLY A 105 -3.49 4.65 -13.91
C GLY A 105 -4.86 5.20 -14.27
N LYS A 106 -5.93 4.57 -13.76
CA LYS A 106 -7.31 4.91 -14.09
C LYS A 106 -8.18 4.89 -12.84
N VAL A 107 -9.18 5.77 -12.82
CA VAL A 107 -10.37 5.61 -11.97
C VAL A 107 -11.50 5.13 -12.87
N VAL A 108 -12.13 4.03 -12.50
CA VAL A 108 -13.28 3.48 -13.23
C VAL A 108 -14.51 3.39 -12.35
N LEU A 109 -15.67 3.61 -12.95
CA LEU A 109 -16.98 3.51 -12.34
C LEU A 109 -17.70 2.28 -12.90
N ILE A 110 -18.23 1.46 -12.00
CA ILE A 110 -19.12 0.35 -12.32
C ILE A 110 -20.49 0.56 -11.67
N PRO A 111 -21.57 0.05 -12.28
CA PRO A 111 -22.85 -0.08 -11.62
C PRO A 111 -22.76 -0.92 -10.33
N LYS A 112 -23.50 -0.52 -9.29
CA LYS A 112 -23.46 -1.18 -7.97
C LYS A 112 -23.96 -2.62 -7.98
N ASP A 113 -24.87 -2.97 -8.89
CA ASP A 113 -25.34 -4.33 -9.11
C ASP A 113 -24.25 -5.31 -9.56
N TYR A 114 -23.12 -4.79 -10.08
CA TYR A 114 -21.96 -5.60 -10.47
C TYR A 114 -20.96 -5.84 -9.33
N VAL A 115 -21.23 -5.31 -8.12
CA VAL A 115 -20.39 -5.54 -6.93
C VAL A 115 -20.77 -6.87 -6.29
N ASN A 116 -20.51 -7.97 -7.01
CA ASN A 116 -20.69 -9.34 -6.57
C ASN A 116 -19.53 -10.21 -7.08
N ASP A 117 -19.39 -11.43 -6.56
CA ASP A 117 -18.22 -12.27 -6.81
C ASP A 117 -18.00 -12.59 -8.31
N ALA A 118 -19.06 -12.97 -9.00
CA ALA A 118 -19.00 -13.38 -10.39
C ALA A 118 -18.65 -12.19 -11.31
N ASP A 119 -19.35 -11.07 -11.15
CA ASP A 119 -19.17 -9.89 -11.97
C ASP A 119 -17.83 -9.20 -11.72
N MET A 120 -17.39 -9.10 -10.46
CA MET A 120 -16.05 -8.56 -10.14
C MET A 120 -14.93 -9.47 -10.67
N THR A 121 -15.12 -10.79 -10.67
CA THR A 121 -14.17 -11.70 -11.31
C THR A 121 -14.07 -11.44 -12.81
N ALA A 122 -15.21 -11.23 -13.50
CA ALA A 122 -15.24 -10.89 -14.92
C ALA A 122 -14.62 -9.51 -15.21
N ILE A 123 -14.88 -8.51 -14.36
CA ILE A 123 -14.23 -7.19 -14.41
C ILE A 123 -12.72 -7.34 -14.32
N GLY A 124 -12.21 -8.11 -13.35
CA GLY A 124 -10.76 -8.30 -13.21
C GLY A 124 -10.11 -8.94 -14.44
N GLN A 125 -10.76 -9.92 -15.07
CA GLN A 125 -10.29 -10.50 -16.34
C GLN A 125 -10.27 -9.48 -17.47
N LYS A 126 -11.29 -8.63 -17.53
CA LYS A 126 -11.35 -7.52 -18.48
C LYS A 126 -10.23 -6.50 -18.23
N LEU A 127 -9.98 -6.10 -16.98
CA LEU A 127 -8.88 -5.21 -16.61
C LEU A 127 -7.51 -5.80 -16.97
N LYS A 128 -7.29 -7.10 -16.73
CA LYS A 128 -6.08 -7.82 -17.16
C LYS A 128 -5.88 -7.74 -18.67
N LYS A 129 -6.94 -7.95 -19.45
CA LYS A 129 -6.90 -7.88 -20.92
C LYS A 129 -6.64 -6.44 -21.40
N ASP A 130 -7.37 -5.47 -20.84
CA ASP A 130 -7.31 -4.07 -21.25
C ASP A 130 -5.96 -3.42 -20.91
N THR A 131 -5.23 -3.97 -19.93
CA THR A 131 -3.88 -3.52 -19.52
C THR A 131 -2.76 -4.43 -20.03
N ALA A 132 -3.04 -5.36 -20.95
CA ALA A 132 -2.05 -6.34 -21.40
C ALA A 132 -0.80 -5.71 -22.05
N LYS A 133 -0.94 -4.51 -22.60
CA LYS A 133 0.15 -3.73 -23.22
C LYS A 133 0.83 -2.75 -22.24
N ASP A 134 0.26 -2.56 -21.05
CA ASP A 134 0.79 -1.64 -20.07
C ASP A 134 1.93 -2.30 -19.28
N ARG A 135 3.05 -1.58 -19.15
CA ARG A 135 4.17 -2.02 -18.30
C ARG A 135 3.76 -2.03 -16.83
N ASN A 136 3.08 -0.97 -16.40
CA ASN A 136 2.46 -0.84 -15.09
C ASN A 136 1.02 -0.35 -15.24
N ALA A 137 0.12 -0.81 -14.39
CA ALA A 137 -1.23 -0.27 -14.32
C ALA A 137 -1.70 -0.21 -12.87
N VAL A 138 -2.46 0.83 -12.53
CA VAL A 138 -3.16 0.97 -11.25
C VAL A 138 -4.56 1.46 -11.56
N ILE A 139 -5.56 0.61 -11.37
CA ILE A 139 -6.95 0.91 -11.68
C ILE A 139 -7.76 0.82 -10.40
N GLU A 140 -8.31 1.94 -9.98
CA GLU A 140 -9.19 2.05 -8.82
C GLU A 140 -10.64 1.98 -9.31
N VAL A 141 -11.43 1.10 -8.70
CA VAL A 141 -12.81 0.78 -9.10
C VAL A 141 -13.76 1.31 -8.05
N PHE A 142 -14.76 2.09 -8.48
CA PHE A 142 -15.80 2.65 -7.62
C PHE A 142 -17.19 2.22 -8.09
N SER A 143 -18.11 2.10 -7.13
CA SER A 143 -19.54 1.86 -7.40
C SER A 143 -20.39 3.15 -7.38
N ASP A 144 -19.78 4.28 -6.98
CA ASP A 144 -20.43 5.59 -6.92
C ASP A 144 -19.55 6.66 -7.56
N ARG A 145 -20.19 7.54 -8.34
CA ARG A 145 -19.47 8.58 -9.11
C ARG A 145 -18.90 9.69 -8.24
N GLN A 146 -19.61 10.09 -7.19
CA GLN A 146 -19.13 11.14 -6.27
C GLN A 146 -17.92 10.63 -5.48
N ALA A 147 -17.99 9.40 -4.98
CA ALA A 147 -16.85 8.75 -4.34
C ALA A 147 -15.61 8.72 -5.26
N ALA A 148 -15.79 8.34 -6.54
CA ALA A 148 -14.70 8.30 -7.51
C ALA A 148 -14.03 9.67 -7.73
N LEU A 149 -14.82 10.76 -7.69
CA LEU A 149 -14.32 12.14 -7.83
C LEU A 149 -13.57 12.64 -6.58
N LEU A 150 -13.77 12.01 -5.42
CA LEU A 150 -13.10 12.37 -4.16
C LEU A 150 -11.67 11.84 -4.04
N ARG A 151 -11.23 10.96 -4.95
CA ARG A 151 -9.90 10.33 -4.91
C ARG A 151 -8.76 11.29 -4.59
N ASP A 152 -8.65 12.39 -5.34
CA ASP A 152 -7.54 13.32 -5.14
C ASP A 152 -7.63 14.04 -3.80
N LYS A 153 -8.84 14.30 -3.30
CA LYS A 153 -9.00 14.91 -1.97
C LYS A 153 -8.54 13.95 -0.88
N VAL A 154 -8.96 12.69 -0.95
CA VAL A 154 -8.57 11.64 -0.01
C VAL A 154 -7.05 11.41 -0.06
N PHE A 155 -6.48 11.26 -1.26
CA PHE A 155 -5.04 11.05 -1.43
C PHE A 155 -4.18 12.22 -0.91
N ASN A 156 -4.67 13.45 -1.03
CA ASN A 156 -3.98 14.64 -0.53
C ASN A 156 -4.35 15.02 0.91
N ASN A 157 -5.12 14.19 1.64
CA ASN A 157 -5.60 14.46 2.99
C ASN A 157 -6.34 15.81 3.13
N THR A 158 -7.17 16.13 2.13
CA THR A 158 -8.00 17.35 2.08
C THR A 158 -9.50 17.06 2.08
N ALA A 159 -9.89 15.77 2.11
CA ALA A 159 -11.28 15.36 2.24
C ALA A 159 -11.79 15.60 3.68
N THR A 160 -13.07 15.91 3.83
CA THR A 160 -13.74 15.89 5.13
C THR A 160 -13.93 14.45 5.62
N GLY A 161 -14.35 14.27 6.89
CA GLY A 161 -14.71 12.95 7.41
C GLY A 161 -15.84 12.29 6.59
N GLU A 162 -16.91 13.02 6.30
CA GLU A 162 -18.03 12.53 5.49
C GLU A 162 -17.62 12.16 4.06
N GLU A 163 -16.73 12.96 3.45
CA GLU A 163 -16.19 12.66 2.12
C GLU A 163 -15.33 11.38 2.14
N THR A 164 -14.54 11.19 3.21
CA THR A 164 -13.74 9.97 3.40
C THR A 164 -14.63 8.75 3.58
N ASP A 165 -15.68 8.85 4.40
CA ASP A 165 -16.65 7.76 4.61
C ASP A 165 -17.36 7.38 3.30
N LEU A 166 -17.74 8.37 2.48
CA LEU A 166 -18.35 8.14 1.17
C LEU A 166 -17.37 7.44 0.21
N TYR A 167 -16.12 7.87 0.21
CA TYR A 167 -15.05 7.28 -0.58
C TYR A 167 -14.83 5.82 -0.18
N ASP A 168 -14.59 5.57 1.11
CA ASP A 168 -14.26 4.26 1.66
C ASP A 168 -15.38 3.24 1.43
N LYS A 169 -16.63 3.66 1.60
CA LYS A 169 -17.82 2.81 1.40
C LYS A 169 -18.04 2.38 -0.05
N ASN A 170 -17.63 3.20 -1.02
CA ASN A 170 -17.90 2.93 -2.44
C ASN A 170 -16.64 2.59 -3.24
N TYR A 171 -15.48 2.51 -2.58
CA TYR A 171 -14.26 1.92 -3.13
C TYR A 171 -14.39 0.40 -3.16
N VAL A 172 -14.52 -0.18 -4.36
CA VAL A 172 -14.86 -1.61 -4.52
C VAL A 172 -13.72 -2.46 -5.06
N GLY A 173 -12.61 -1.86 -5.52
CA GLY A 173 -11.44 -2.64 -5.85
C GLY A 173 -10.24 -1.87 -6.37
N SER A 174 -9.08 -2.53 -6.36
CA SER A 174 -7.80 -2.04 -6.87
C SER A 174 -7.15 -3.11 -7.75
N TYR A 175 -7.05 -2.84 -9.05
CA TYR A 175 -6.28 -3.68 -9.96
C TYR A 175 -4.89 -3.09 -10.16
N THR A 176 -3.85 -3.87 -9.86
CA THR A 176 -2.46 -3.43 -10.00
C THR A 176 -1.66 -4.43 -10.82
N ARG A 177 -0.91 -3.90 -11.79
CA ARG A 177 0.02 -4.64 -12.65
C ARG A 177 1.39 -3.99 -12.63
N ASN A 178 2.44 -4.80 -12.53
CA ASN A 178 3.84 -4.41 -12.71
C ASN A 178 4.60 -5.56 -13.39
N ILE A 179 4.95 -5.37 -14.66
CA ILE A 179 5.61 -6.43 -15.45
C ILE A 179 7.01 -6.77 -14.94
N ASN A 180 7.71 -5.83 -14.28
CA ASN A 180 9.08 -6.04 -13.83
C ASN A 180 9.13 -6.98 -12.62
N THR A 181 8.10 -6.96 -11.78
CA THR A 181 8.01 -7.80 -10.57
C THR A 181 7.08 -9.00 -10.75
N GLY A 182 6.36 -9.09 -11.88
CA GLY A 182 5.30 -10.08 -12.10
C GLY A 182 4.05 -9.83 -11.25
N TYR A 183 3.96 -8.69 -10.55
CA TYR A 183 2.80 -8.36 -9.71
C TYR A 183 1.59 -8.09 -10.61
N ASN A 184 0.52 -8.88 -10.46
CA ASN A 184 -0.70 -8.73 -11.22
C ASN A 184 -1.88 -9.22 -10.37
N LYS A 185 -2.54 -8.29 -9.67
CA LYS A 185 -3.60 -8.60 -8.70
C LYS A 185 -4.81 -7.70 -8.85
N PHE A 186 -5.98 -8.24 -8.54
CA PHE A 186 -7.19 -7.48 -8.31
C PHE A 186 -7.67 -7.72 -6.88
N GLU A 187 -7.60 -6.68 -6.06
CA GLU A 187 -8.15 -6.67 -4.70
C GLU A 187 -9.57 -6.11 -4.76
N ILE A 188 -10.53 -6.83 -4.20
CA ILE A 188 -11.96 -6.54 -4.29
C ILE A 188 -12.48 -6.33 -2.87
N PHE A 189 -13.25 -5.26 -2.66
CA PHE A 189 -13.84 -4.87 -1.38
C PHE A 189 -15.35 -4.77 -1.54
N PHE A 190 -16.08 -5.85 -1.28
CA PHE A 190 -17.52 -5.91 -1.56
C PHE A 190 -18.32 -4.95 -0.68
N ASP A 191 -17.85 -4.71 0.55
CA ASP A 191 -18.51 -3.86 1.55
C ASP A 191 -17.75 -2.53 1.78
N GLY A 192 -16.91 -2.11 0.82
CA GLY A 192 -15.99 -0.97 0.96
C GLY A 192 -14.68 -1.34 1.65
N VAL A 193 -13.71 -0.42 1.65
CA VAL A 193 -12.32 -0.71 2.10
C VAL A 193 -12.20 -1.08 3.58
N MET A 194 -13.13 -0.60 4.41
CA MET A 194 -13.22 -0.93 5.84
C MET A 194 -14.07 -2.17 6.13
N GLY A 195 -14.66 -2.78 5.08
CA GLY A 195 -15.47 -3.98 5.17
C GLY A 195 -14.67 -5.25 5.38
N THR A 196 -15.31 -6.29 5.90
CA THR A 196 -14.66 -7.60 6.14
C THR A 196 -14.77 -8.54 4.94
N ASN A 197 -15.70 -8.29 4.02
CA ASN A 197 -15.89 -9.09 2.82
C ASN A 197 -14.98 -8.60 1.69
N ASN A 198 -13.84 -9.28 1.53
CA ASN A 198 -12.86 -8.99 0.49
C ASN A 198 -12.37 -10.26 -0.23
N LYS A 199 -11.84 -10.07 -1.43
CA LYS A 199 -11.26 -11.13 -2.25
C LYS A 199 -10.07 -10.60 -3.03
N THR A 200 -9.03 -11.42 -3.16
CA THR A 200 -7.89 -11.11 -4.04
C THR A 200 -7.80 -12.13 -5.15
N ILE A 201 -7.72 -11.67 -6.40
CA ILE A 201 -7.46 -12.50 -7.58
C ILE A 201 -6.05 -12.20 -8.07
N THR A 202 -5.22 -13.23 -8.24
CA THR A 202 -3.87 -13.12 -8.81
C THR A 202 -3.87 -13.71 -10.23
N TYR A 203 -3.12 -13.09 -11.14
CA TYR A 203 -3.20 -13.32 -12.59
C TYR A 203 -1.89 -13.68 -13.27
#